data_AF-U5S0F1-F1
#
_entry.id   AF-U5S0F1-F1
#
_cell.length_a   1.000
_cell.length_b   1.000
_cell.length_c   1.000
_cell.angle_alpha   90.00
_cell.angle_beta   90.00
_cell.angle_gamma   90.00
#
_symmetry.space_group_name_H-M   'P 1'
#
loop_
_entity.id
_entity.type
_entity.pdbx_description
1 polymer ?
#
loop_
_entity_poly.entity_id
_entity_poly.type
_entity_poly.pdbx_seq_one_letter_code
_entity_poly.pdbx_strand_id
1 'polypeptide(L)'
;PQGGDVKYLDNWPPPDTYIKKIVFEDVDQGYSTDTKYVIPNKPLYCITYTVPMSKDLFRTGPGSQLRSAANISRYRLRAAIDTCTKGFLTALGYQGLEEPYPCFPSQAGAVLDGLAEMGR
;
A
#
# COMPACT_ATOMS: atom_id res chain seq x y z
N PRO A 1 -3.35 -8.56 -5.96
CA PRO A 1 -2.37 -9.67 -5.88
C PRO A 1 -1.39 -9.61 -7.06
N GLN A 2 -0.17 -9.07 -6.86
CA GLN A 2 0.84 -9.08 -7.92
C GLN A 2 1.63 -10.38 -7.91
N GLY A 3 1.64 -11.03 -9.07
CA GLY A 3 2.26 -12.33 -9.31
C GLY A 3 1.28 -13.46 -9.07
N GLY A 4 0.36 -13.71 -10.01
CA GLY A 4 -0.25 -15.04 -10.05
C GLY A 4 0.87 -16.04 -10.22
N ASP A 5 1.08 -16.92 -9.23
CA ASP A 5 1.95 -18.07 -9.41
C ASP A 5 1.48 -18.80 -10.66
N VAL A 6 2.41 -19.22 -11.51
CA VAL A 6 2.07 -20.08 -12.66
C VAL A 6 1.33 -21.33 -12.20
N LYS A 7 1.59 -21.77 -10.96
CA LYS A 7 0.89 -22.88 -10.30
C LYS A 7 -0.64 -22.73 -10.27
N TYR A 8 -1.16 -21.51 -10.20
CA TYR A 8 -2.59 -21.23 -10.06
C TYR A 8 -3.19 -20.52 -11.29
N LEU A 9 -2.48 -20.51 -12.42
CA LEU A 9 -3.05 -20.04 -13.69
C LEU A 9 -4.22 -20.91 -14.14
N ASP A 10 -4.04 -22.24 -14.08
CA ASP A 10 -5.06 -23.22 -14.50
C ASP A 10 -5.85 -23.81 -13.31
N ASN A 11 -5.43 -23.52 -12.07
CA ASN A 11 -6.01 -24.06 -10.84
C ASN A 11 -6.56 -22.92 -9.96
N TRP A 12 -7.54 -22.19 -10.50
CA TRP A 12 -8.22 -21.12 -9.79
C TRP A 12 -9.43 -21.65 -8.99
N PRO A 13 -9.68 -21.15 -7.76
CA PRO A 13 -8.92 -20.14 -7.03
C PRO A 13 -7.74 -20.73 -6.24
N PRO A 14 -6.63 -19.98 -6.07
CA PRO A 14 -5.59 -20.34 -5.11
C PRO A 14 -6.16 -20.40 -3.68
N PRO A 15 -5.56 -21.21 -2.79
CA PRO A 15 -6.01 -21.30 -1.41
C PRO A 15 -5.80 -19.96 -0.68
N ASP A 16 -6.60 -19.71 0.37
CA ASP A 16 -6.53 -18.49 1.18
C ASP A 16 -5.20 -18.33 1.93
N THR A 17 -4.46 -19.42 2.12
CA THR A 17 -3.07 -19.39 2.65
C THR A 17 -2.08 -18.79 1.66
N TYR A 18 -2.44 -18.74 0.37
CA TYR A 18 -1.63 -18.16 -0.70
C TYR A 18 -2.08 -16.74 -1.04
N ILE A 19 -3.39 -16.52 -1.23
CA ILE A 19 -3.99 -15.18 -1.34
C ILE A 19 -4.91 -14.96 -0.15
N LYS A 20 -4.38 -14.34 0.90
CA LYS A 20 -5.15 -14.01 2.09
C LYS A 20 -6.35 -13.13 1.73
N LYS A 21 -7.53 -13.53 2.19
CA LYS A 21 -8.75 -12.73 2.01
C LYS A 21 -8.68 -11.48 2.85
N ILE A 22 -9.17 -10.36 2.32
CA ILE A 22 -9.41 -9.15 3.11
C ILE A 22 -10.87 -9.19 3.55
N VAL A 23 -11.12 -9.17 4.85
CA VAL A 23 -12.48 -9.23 5.42
C VAL A 23 -12.71 -8.12 6.43
N PHE A 24 -13.96 -7.70 6.56
CA PHE A 24 -14.39 -6.77 7.60
C PHE A 24 -15.04 -7.56 8.74
N GLU A 25 -14.60 -7.32 9.97
CA GLU A 25 -15.15 -7.97 11.16
C GLU A 25 -15.43 -6.93 12.25
N ASP A 26 -16.42 -7.21 13.10
CA ASP A 26 -16.77 -6.38 14.26
C ASP A 26 -15.74 -6.59 15.40
N VAL A 27 -14.52 -6.12 15.17
CA VAL A 27 -13.38 -6.19 16.10
C VAL A 27 -12.83 -4.80 16.39
N ASP A 28 -12.10 -4.66 17.51
CA ASP A 28 -11.54 -3.37 17.91
C ASP A 28 -10.29 -2.96 17.12
N GLN A 29 -9.48 -3.94 16.70
CA GLN A 29 -8.19 -3.75 16.03
C GLN A 29 -8.08 -4.73 14.86
N GLY A 30 -7.48 -4.27 13.77
CA GLY A 30 -7.14 -5.11 12.63
C GLY A 30 -6.00 -6.07 12.97
N TYR A 31 -6.02 -7.24 12.36
CA TYR A 31 -5.02 -8.29 12.56
C TYR A 31 -4.87 -9.16 11.31
N SER A 32 -3.79 -9.91 11.25
CA SER A 32 -3.52 -10.88 10.18
C SER A 32 -3.50 -12.30 10.73
N THR A 33 -4.04 -13.25 9.98
CA THR A 33 -3.83 -14.69 10.19
C THR A 33 -3.09 -15.28 8.98
N ASP A 34 -2.92 -16.60 8.96
CA ASP A 34 -2.39 -17.29 7.78
C ASP A 34 -3.32 -17.22 6.57
N THR A 35 -4.62 -16.97 6.77
CA THR A 35 -5.66 -17.06 5.72
C THR A 35 -6.37 -15.74 5.41
N LYS A 36 -6.30 -14.75 6.31
CA LYS A 36 -7.02 -13.49 6.13
C LYS A 36 -6.28 -12.28 6.74
N TYR A 37 -6.57 -11.12 6.17
CA TYR A 37 -6.37 -9.81 6.77
C TYR A 37 -7.72 -9.30 7.24
N VAL A 38 -7.80 -8.89 8.50
CA VAL A 38 -9.04 -8.39 9.10
C VAL A 38 -8.95 -6.88 9.27
N ILE A 39 -9.95 -6.19 8.71
CA ILE A 39 -10.17 -4.76 8.87
C ILE A 39 -11.34 -4.57 9.84
N PRO A 40 -11.21 -3.72 10.88
CA PRO A 40 -12.33 -3.39 11.76
C PRO A 40 -13.51 -2.78 10.99
N ASN A 41 -14.70 -3.30 11.21
CA ASN A 41 -15.95 -2.76 10.68
C ASN A 41 -16.42 -1.53 11.48
N LYS A 42 -15.61 -0.46 11.42
CA LYS A 42 -15.84 0.81 12.11
C LYS A 42 -15.59 1.95 11.13
N PRO A 43 -15.95 3.21 11.44
CA PRO A 43 -15.53 4.34 10.62
C PRO A 43 -14.00 4.36 10.45
N LEU A 44 -13.54 4.23 9.21
CA LEU A 44 -12.12 4.24 8.83
C LEU A 44 -11.79 5.58 8.19
N TYR A 45 -10.53 6.00 8.36
CA TYR A 45 -9.98 7.17 7.71
C TYR A 45 -8.80 6.75 6.83
N CYS A 46 -8.68 7.36 5.65
CA CYS A 46 -7.51 7.23 4.81
C CYS A 46 -6.55 8.39 5.08
N ILE A 47 -5.26 8.10 5.07
CA ILE A 47 -4.21 9.12 5.11
C ILE A 47 -3.37 8.93 3.87
N THR A 48 -3.55 9.81 2.90
CA THR A 48 -2.73 9.81 1.69
C THR A 48 -1.63 10.86 1.78
N TYR A 49 -0.45 10.53 1.27
CA TYR A 49 0.68 11.45 1.15
C TYR A 49 1.43 11.22 -0.16
N THR A 50 2.07 12.27 -0.67
CA THR A 50 2.91 12.20 -1.88
C THR A 50 4.38 12.26 -1.52
N VAL A 51 5.18 11.37 -2.12
CA VAL A 51 6.64 11.40 -1.97
C VAL A 51 7.27 11.93 -3.26
N PRO A 52 7.98 13.07 -3.23
CA PRO A 52 8.56 13.66 -4.43
C PRO A 52 9.67 12.76 -5.00
N MET A 53 9.80 12.77 -6.32
CA MET A 53 10.86 12.09 -7.06
C MET A 53 11.72 13.14 -7.76
N SER A 54 13.03 12.92 -7.83
CA SER A 54 13.93 13.80 -8.57
C SER A 54 13.54 13.85 -10.06
N LYS A 55 13.13 15.03 -10.52
CA LYS A 55 12.72 15.25 -11.90
C LYS A 55 13.90 15.09 -12.86
N ASP A 56 15.08 15.55 -12.47
CA ASP A 56 16.26 15.55 -13.35
C ASP A 56 16.81 14.14 -13.55
N LEU A 57 16.87 13.34 -12.48
CA LEU A 57 17.23 11.94 -12.59
C LEU A 57 16.18 11.14 -13.38
N PHE A 58 14.89 11.43 -13.18
CA PHE A 58 13.82 10.72 -13.90
C PHE A 58 13.85 11.00 -15.42
N ARG A 59 14.19 12.22 -15.83
CA ARG A 59 14.29 12.64 -17.24
C ARG A 59 15.40 11.96 -18.03
N THR A 60 16.34 11.26 -17.37
CA THR A 60 17.39 10.48 -18.05
C THR A 60 16.84 9.27 -18.83
N GLY A 61 15.55 8.97 -18.70
CA GLY A 61 14.82 8.09 -19.61
C GLY A 61 14.79 6.61 -19.18
N PRO A 62 13.98 5.79 -19.88
CA PRO A 62 13.89 4.35 -19.64
C PRO A 62 15.25 3.65 -19.79
N GLY A 63 15.52 2.64 -18.95
CA GLY A 63 16.80 1.92 -18.95
C GLY A 63 17.96 2.63 -18.22
N SER A 64 17.82 3.92 -17.91
CA SER A 64 18.82 4.65 -17.13
C SER A 64 18.85 4.21 -15.66
N GLN A 65 20.07 3.94 -15.17
CA GLN A 65 20.30 3.65 -13.75
C GLN A 65 20.03 4.87 -12.85
N LEU A 66 20.15 6.09 -13.38
CA LEU A 66 19.80 7.31 -12.65
C LEU A 66 18.28 7.42 -12.43
N ARG A 67 17.48 7.07 -13.45
CA ARG A 67 16.02 6.98 -13.31
C ARG A 67 15.63 5.89 -12.30
N SER A 68 16.28 4.72 -12.36
CA SER A 68 16.06 3.63 -11.40
C SER A 68 16.39 4.06 -9.97
N ALA A 69 17.52 4.75 -9.78
CA ALA A 69 17.94 5.30 -8.50
C ALA A 69 16.94 6.33 -7.95
N ALA A 70 16.39 7.20 -8.80
CA ALA A 70 15.34 8.14 -8.41
C ALA A 70 14.07 7.42 -7.91
N ASN A 71 13.67 6.36 -8.61
CA ASN A 71 12.50 5.57 -8.25
C ASN A 71 12.69 4.82 -6.92
N ILE A 72 13.84 4.19 -6.69
CA ILE A 72 14.06 3.46 -5.43
C ILE A 72 14.23 4.40 -4.23
N SER A 73 14.80 5.59 -4.44
CA SER A 73 15.03 6.57 -3.37
C SER A 73 13.72 7.08 -2.76
N ARG A 74 12.68 7.32 -3.58
CA ARG A 74 11.35 7.71 -3.06
C ARG A 74 10.69 6.61 -2.23
N TYR A 75 10.87 5.32 -2.57
CA TYR A 75 10.31 4.23 -1.78
C TYR A 75 11.02 4.06 -0.43
N ARG A 76 12.32 4.35 -0.37
CA ARG A 76 13.05 4.42 0.91
C ARG A 76 12.52 5.56 1.78
N LEU A 77 12.27 6.73 1.20
CA LEU A 77 11.70 7.86 1.93
C LEU A 77 10.27 7.57 2.41
N ARG A 78 9.45 6.90 1.58
CA ARG A 78 8.11 6.42 1.97
C ARG A 78 8.16 5.59 3.25
N ALA A 79 9.09 4.66 3.37
CA ALA A 79 9.16 3.77 4.54
C ALA A 79 9.34 4.54 5.86
N ALA A 80 10.13 5.62 5.85
CA ALA A 80 10.29 6.49 7.00
C ALA A 80 9.00 7.28 7.32
N ILE A 81 8.38 7.89 6.29
CA ILE A 81 7.10 8.62 6.44
C ILE A 81 6.03 7.72 7.03
N ASP A 82 5.90 6.51 6.50
CA ASP A 82 4.93 5.52 6.96
C ASP A 82 5.17 5.14 8.44
N THR A 83 6.40 4.76 8.78
CA THR A 83 6.77 4.35 10.15
C THR A 83 6.48 5.48 11.15
N CYS A 84 6.87 6.72 10.82
CA CYS A 84 6.63 7.88 11.66
C CYS A 84 5.13 8.19 11.80
N THR A 85 4.37 8.08 10.71
CA THR A 85 2.92 8.32 10.71
C THR A 85 2.21 7.31 11.61
N LYS A 86 2.55 6.01 11.49
CA LYS A 86 2.00 4.97 12.37
C LYS A 86 2.37 5.20 13.82
N GLY A 87 3.64 5.54 14.11
CA GLY A 87 4.08 5.85 15.46
C GLY A 87 3.28 7.00 16.10
N PHE A 88 3.02 8.05 15.33
CA PHE A 88 2.17 9.17 15.76
C PHE A 88 0.72 8.72 16.02
N LEU A 89 0.11 7.96 15.12
CA LEU A 89 -1.25 7.45 15.29
C LEU A 89 -1.37 6.54 16.51
N THR A 90 -0.40 5.65 16.72
CA THR A 90 -0.35 4.77 17.89
C THR A 90 -0.24 5.56 19.18
N ALA A 91 0.54 6.64 19.21
CA ALA A 91 0.62 7.53 20.37
C ALA A 91 -0.72 8.23 20.70
N LEU A 92 -1.58 8.44 19.68
CA LEU A 92 -2.95 8.96 19.86
C LEU A 92 -3.98 7.88 20.20
N GLY A 93 -3.57 6.61 20.31
CA GLY A 93 -4.47 5.47 20.56
C GLY A 93 -5.14 4.88 19.31
N TYR A 94 -4.68 5.25 18.11
CA TYR A 94 -5.19 4.71 16.84
C TYR A 94 -4.24 3.65 16.25
N GLN A 95 -4.82 2.69 15.52
CA GLN A 95 -4.05 1.72 14.76
C GLN A 95 -3.86 2.19 13.32
N GLY A 96 -2.61 2.33 12.89
CA GLY A 96 -2.30 2.44 11.47
C GLY A 96 -2.37 1.07 10.81
N LEU A 97 -3.28 0.89 9.86
CA LEU A 97 -3.38 -0.34 9.07
C LEU A 97 -2.51 -0.21 7.81
N GLU A 98 -1.42 -0.96 7.75
CA GLU A 98 -0.67 -1.14 6.51
C GLU A 98 0.03 -2.50 6.55
N GLU A 99 -0.22 -3.36 5.55
CA GLU A 99 0.51 -4.61 5.32
C GLU A 99 0.55 -4.89 3.81
N PRO A 100 1.52 -5.68 3.30
CA PRO A 100 2.55 -5.25 2.34
C PRO A 100 2.05 -4.82 0.95
N TYR A 101 0.78 -5.00 0.63
CA TYR A 101 0.17 -4.55 -0.61
C TYR A 101 -1.20 -3.93 -0.33
N PRO A 102 -1.47 -2.76 -0.91
CA PRO A 102 -2.45 -1.88 -0.30
C PRO A 102 -3.86 -2.42 -0.54
N CYS A 103 -4.63 -2.55 0.55
CA CYS A 103 -6.08 -2.79 0.52
C CYS A 103 -6.82 -1.71 -0.28
N PHE A 104 -6.15 -0.57 -0.52
CA PHE A 104 -6.68 0.57 -1.23
C PHE A 104 -5.70 1.06 -2.31
N PRO A 105 -6.08 1.07 -3.59
CA PRO A 105 -5.20 1.52 -4.65
C PRO A 105 -4.71 2.97 -4.42
N SER A 106 -3.40 3.20 -4.45
CA SER A 106 -2.81 4.51 -4.13
C SER A 106 -3.28 5.64 -5.04
N GLN A 107 -3.57 5.36 -6.31
CA GLN A 107 -4.11 6.34 -7.25
C GLN A 107 -5.56 6.73 -6.89
N ALA A 108 -6.38 5.75 -6.50
CA ALA A 108 -7.74 6.01 -6.05
C ALA A 108 -7.72 6.88 -4.78
N GLY A 109 -6.84 6.58 -3.83
CA GLY A 109 -6.69 7.40 -2.62
C GLY A 109 -6.19 8.80 -2.90
N ALA A 110 -5.22 8.99 -3.79
CA ALA A 110 -4.76 10.32 -4.15
C ALA A 110 -5.86 11.20 -4.77
N VAL A 111 -6.78 10.60 -5.54
CA VAL A 111 -7.91 11.33 -6.13
C VAL A 111 -9.00 11.61 -5.10
N LEU A 112 -9.39 10.60 -4.33
CA LEU A 112 -10.49 10.70 -3.36
C LEU A 112 -10.15 11.60 -2.16
N ASP A 113 -8.87 11.64 -1.76
CA ASP A 113 -8.38 12.55 -0.71
C ASP A 113 -8.03 13.95 -1.25
N GLY A 114 -8.19 14.20 -2.56
CA GLY A 114 -7.99 15.51 -3.17
C GLY A 114 -6.53 15.94 -3.39
N LEU A 115 -5.59 14.99 -3.41
CA LEU A 115 -4.16 15.27 -3.65
C LEU A 115 -3.79 15.36 -5.13
N ALA A 116 -4.55 14.68 -5.99
CA ALA A 116 -4.22 14.59 -7.41
C ALA A 116 -5.47 14.37 -8.28
N GLU A 117 -5.30 14.55 -9.58
CA GLU A 117 -6.25 14.14 -10.60
C GLU A 117 -5.63 13.03 -11.46
N MET A 118 -6.48 12.23 -12.11
CA MET A 118 -6.00 11.18 -13.02
C MET A 118 -5.44 11.78 -14.31
N GLY A 119 -4.20 11.43 -14.64
CA GLY A 119 -3.61 11.68 -15.95
C GLY A 119 -3.99 10.61 -16.98
N ARG A 120 -3.93 10.97 -18.26
CA ARG A 120 -4.11 10.06 -19.40
C ARG A 120 -2.82 9.31 -19.72
#